data_AF-A0AAJ5BFC9-F1
#
_entry.id   AF-A0AAJ5BFC9-F1
#
_cell.length_a   1.000
_cell.length_b   1.000
_cell.length_c   1.000
_cell.angle_alpha   90.00
_cell.angle_beta   90.00
_cell.angle_gamma   90.00
#
_symmetry.space_group_name_H-M   'P 1'
#
loop_
_entity.id
_entity.type
_entity.pdbx_description
1 polymer ?
#
loop_
_entity_poly.entity_id
_entity_poly.type
_entity_poly.pdbx_seq_one_letter_code
_entity_poly.pdbx_strand_id
1 'polypeptide(L)'
;MKKYYYLLIACFGLLTMQAQNTKGNTYNLPLTGTSKPQGIVEEWDRGGSAPTGSERYTEEGIVLSHDRVGYSGFAIDDLEIDLREGVAVEFEYAMSTISGTGYGAGGGMTFFLFDADKKFKLGYGRSALGYAYNESSSTARLAGLAGGYLGIGFDLSGGFKGTGAMRAYEMRTGISDARYAAAGVTPSVFGNYYSSHITLRGAIQGMQGFNGNPVLYSQYQGYYNPSNDIATATLNYNTGEYDFERRRNGAGFDIANGGSSKAPVFQKIIVELIPDNEEGMYVTVKAKDGGNEILLIDDFYYKHSFNTYRVDGYNADSSLKETLYNFKTTIPKKVKIGFVGLSIDFAQQKTIIRNVKVYPLGQDQPELDDVVADMCVSDTGKSKAGVIDVKVLQNTGYGITWGSFMFVDQDGNKLSGGDREYENSTGKWEFSSAYEEITFTVKDGGFEPGNQADIYYSIELDGVRSKPALFRINGIACGAVVNPHIRSRVEEK
;
A
#
# COMPACT_ATOMS: atom_id res chain seq x y z
N MET A 1 20.52 44.69 -2.89
CA MET A 1 20.56 43.65 -1.84
C MET A 1 19.18 43.18 -1.37
N LYS A 2 18.16 44.05 -1.18
CA LYS A 2 16.82 43.63 -0.72
C LYS A 2 16.05 42.65 -1.65
N LYS A 3 16.30 42.65 -2.96
CA LYS A 3 15.64 41.72 -3.91
C LYS A 3 16.10 40.26 -3.80
N TYR A 4 17.29 39.99 -3.29
CA TYR A 4 17.80 38.61 -3.11
C TYR A 4 17.31 37.95 -1.82
N TYR A 5 16.93 38.75 -0.82
CA TYR A 5 16.37 38.25 0.45
C TYR A 5 15.01 37.57 0.26
N TYR A 6 14.13 38.14 -0.58
CA TYR A 6 12.82 37.52 -0.85
C TYR A 6 12.92 36.21 -1.63
N LEU A 7 13.93 36.07 -2.50
CA LEU A 7 14.18 34.83 -3.22
C LEU A 7 14.73 33.74 -2.30
N LEU A 8 15.62 34.10 -1.37
CA LEU A 8 16.14 33.18 -0.34
C LEU A 8 15.05 32.75 0.65
N ILE A 9 14.17 33.66 1.08
CA ILE A 9 13.04 33.34 1.97
C ILE A 9 12.01 32.46 1.24
N ALA A 10 11.73 32.70 -0.04
CA ALA A 10 10.86 31.84 -0.84
C ALA A 10 11.47 30.44 -1.06
N CYS A 11 12.78 30.33 -1.30
CA CYS A 11 13.47 29.05 -1.38
C CYS A 11 13.48 28.31 -0.03
N PHE A 12 13.69 29.01 1.10
CA PHE A 12 13.60 28.39 2.43
C PHE A 12 12.16 27.96 2.78
N GLY A 13 11.14 28.73 2.39
CA GLY A 13 9.73 28.36 2.58
C GLY A 13 9.27 27.16 1.73
N LEU A 14 9.84 26.98 0.53
CA LEU A 14 9.58 25.81 -0.30
C LEU A 14 10.33 24.57 0.20
N LEU A 15 11.54 24.73 0.74
CA LEU A 15 12.30 23.65 1.38
C LEU A 15 11.63 23.18 2.68
N THR A 16 10.96 24.05 3.43
CA THR A 16 10.25 23.65 4.66
C THR A 16 8.92 22.93 4.39
N MET A 17 8.21 23.22 3.29
CA MET A 17 6.99 22.49 2.93
C MET A 17 7.28 21.08 2.40
N GLN A 18 8.38 20.87 1.65
CA GLN A 18 8.80 19.50 1.27
C GLN A 18 9.36 18.70 2.46
N ALA A 19 9.95 19.38 3.45
CA ALA A 19 10.43 18.75 4.68
C ALA A 19 9.33 18.43 5.72
N GLN A 20 8.11 18.97 5.55
CA GLN A 20 6.99 18.68 6.44
C GLN A 20 6.22 17.41 6.06
N ASN A 21 6.32 16.95 4.80
CA ASN A 21 5.72 15.68 4.36
C ASN A 21 6.64 14.46 4.52
N THR A 22 7.89 14.67 4.96
CA THR A 22 8.91 13.61 5.15
C THR A 22 9.16 13.26 6.63
N LYS A 23 8.38 13.82 7.56
CA LYS A 23 8.71 13.75 9.00
C LYS A 23 7.98 12.69 9.81
N GLY A 24 7.07 11.95 9.21
CA GLY A 24 6.67 10.65 9.73
C GLY A 24 7.07 9.59 8.75
N ASN A 25 7.66 8.48 9.20
CA ASN A 25 7.96 7.34 8.32
C ASN A 25 6.69 6.73 7.68
N THR A 26 5.50 7.30 7.94
CA THR A 26 4.26 7.03 7.24
C THR A 26 3.93 8.11 6.22
N TYR A 27 3.91 7.74 4.94
CA TYR A 27 3.40 8.55 3.85
C TYR A 27 1.92 8.26 3.62
N ASN A 28 1.08 9.30 3.53
CA ASN A 28 -0.35 9.19 3.23
C ASN A 28 -0.72 10.05 2.02
N LEU A 29 -1.28 9.42 0.99
CA LEU A 29 -1.70 10.04 -0.26
C LEU A 29 -3.17 9.69 -0.52
N PRO A 30 -4.11 10.62 -0.25
CA PRO A 30 -5.52 10.38 -0.54
C PRO A 30 -5.78 10.07 -2.02
N LEU A 31 -5.04 10.74 -2.92
CA LEU A 31 -5.19 10.67 -4.38
C LEU A 31 -6.61 11.00 -4.91
N THR A 32 -7.44 11.61 -4.07
CA THR A 32 -8.76 12.15 -4.43
C THR A 32 -8.63 13.62 -4.81
N GLY A 33 -9.27 14.03 -5.90
CA GLY A 33 -9.30 15.43 -6.36
C GLY A 33 -9.28 15.55 -7.88
N THR A 34 -9.68 16.72 -8.40
CA THR A 34 -9.86 16.95 -9.83
C THR A 34 -8.62 17.48 -10.56
N SER A 35 -7.47 17.45 -9.91
CA SER A 35 -6.19 17.92 -10.45
C SER A 35 -5.08 16.93 -10.16
N LYS A 36 -4.01 16.98 -10.97
CA LYS A 36 -2.83 16.14 -10.81
C LYS A 36 -2.16 16.41 -9.46
N PRO A 37 -2.05 15.41 -8.57
CA PRO A 37 -1.29 15.57 -7.33
C PRO A 37 0.20 15.79 -7.64
N GLN A 38 0.86 16.59 -6.79
CA GLN A 38 2.31 16.75 -6.83
C GLN A 38 2.99 15.39 -6.60
N GLY A 39 4.16 15.18 -7.21
CA GLY A 39 4.91 13.93 -7.07
C GLY A 39 4.45 12.80 -7.99
N ILE A 40 3.29 12.93 -8.66
CA ILE A 40 2.79 11.91 -9.57
C ILE A 40 3.42 12.05 -10.96
N VAL A 41 4.01 10.96 -11.46
CA VAL A 41 4.41 10.81 -12.86
C VAL A 41 3.50 9.80 -13.55
N GLU A 42 3.26 9.98 -14.85
CA GLU A 42 2.23 9.25 -15.58
C GLU A 42 2.81 8.70 -16.87
N GLU A 43 2.30 7.54 -17.27
CA GLU A 43 2.59 6.90 -18.53
C GLU A 43 1.30 6.25 -19.05
N TRP A 44 1.17 6.15 -20.36
CA TRP A 44 0.02 5.55 -21.01
C TRP A 44 0.40 5.04 -22.39
N ASP A 45 -0.46 4.22 -22.96
CA ASP A 45 -0.24 3.64 -24.27
C ASP A 45 -0.41 4.67 -25.40
N ARG A 46 0.60 4.74 -26.26
CA ARG A 46 0.57 5.66 -27.41
C ARG A 46 -0.42 5.15 -28.44
N GLY A 47 -1.56 5.82 -28.55
CA GLY A 47 -2.64 5.49 -29.49
C GLY A 47 -3.81 4.74 -28.88
N GLY A 48 -3.78 4.45 -27.57
CA GLY A 48 -4.95 3.97 -26.84
C GLY A 48 -5.84 5.11 -26.33
N SER A 49 -6.96 4.72 -25.74
CA SER A 49 -7.91 5.64 -25.11
C SER A 49 -7.75 5.60 -23.59
N ALA A 50 -6.55 5.92 -23.09
CA ALA A 50 -6.31 6.07 -21.67
C ALA A 50 -6.96 7.35 -21.11
N PRO A 51 -7.43 7.35 -19.85
CA PRO A 51 -8.00 8.54 -19.22
C PRO A 51 -6.93 9.63 -19.05
N THR A 52 -7.30 10.87 -19.38
CA THR A 52 -6.44 12.06 -19.22
C THR A 52 -7.21 13.23 -18.61
N GLY A 53 -6.50 14.22 -18.08
CA GLY A 53 -7.12 15.43 -17.53
C GLY A 53 -8.19 15.13 -16.47
N SER A 54 -9.37 15.71 -16.63
CA SER A 54 -10.51 15.56 -15.71
C SER A 54 -11.12 14.15 -15.69
N GLU A 55 -10.85 13.31 -16.68
CA GLU A 55 -11.29 11.90 -16.66
C GLU A 55 -10.39 11.05 -15.74
N ARG A 56 -9.14 11.48 -15.57
CA ARG A 56 -8.12 10.80 -14.77
C ARG A 56 -8.17 11.20 -13.30
N TYR A 57 -8.34 12.49 -13.05
CA TYR A 57 -8.34 13.04 -11.70
C TYR A 57 -9.78 13.32 -11.28
N THR A 58 -10.30 12.50 -10.36
CA THR A 58 -11.67 12.61 -9.88
C THR A 58 -11.71 12.68 -8.36
N GLU A 59 -12.85 13.08 -7.81
CA GLU A 59 -13.09 13.05 -6.37
C GLU A 59 -13.04 11.62 -5.79
N GLU A 60 -13.19 10.59 -6.63
CA GLU A 60 -13.13 9.19 -6.23
C GLU A 60 -11.70 8.64 -6.13
N GLY A 61 -10.75 9.20 -6.89
CA GLY A 61 -9.37 8.73 -6.98
C GLY A 61 -8.71 9.00 -8.33
N ILE A 62 -7.54 8.41 -8.57
CA ILE A 62 -6.90 8.43 -9.88
C ILE A 62 -7.45 7.27 -10.73
N VAL A 63 -8.08 7.60 -11.85
CA VAL A 63 -8.64 6.66 -12.81
C VAL A 63 -7.57 6.22 -13.81
N LEU A 64 -7.36 4.91 -13.96
CA LEU A 64 -6.32 4.32 -14.82
C LEU A 64 -6.86 3.68 -16.10
N SER A 65 -8.13 3.29 -16.10
CA SER A 65 -8.84 2.75 -17.25
C SER A 65 -10.32 3.13 -17.21
N HIS A 66 -11.00 3.05 -18.35
CA HIS A 66 -12.44 3.33 -18.47
C HIS A 66 -13.08 2.51 -19.60
N ASP A 67 -14.21 2.98 -20.14
CA ASP A 67 -15.05 2.37 -21.18
C ASP A 67 -14.42 2.30 -22.58
N ARG A 68 -13.09 2.35 -22.67
CA ARG A 68 -12.35 2.25 -23.94
C ARG A 68 -11.07 1.46 -23.75
N VAL A 69 -10.63 0.84 -24.84
CA VAL A 69 -9.37 0.09 -24.86
C VAL A 69 -8.20 1.05 -24.68
N GLY A 70 -7.38 0.76 -23.68
CA GLY A 70 -6.23 1.56 -23.33
C GLY A 70 -5.65 1.07 -22.01
N TYR A 71 -4.42 1.46 -21.75
CA TYR A 71 -3.80 1.24 -20.45
C TYR A 71 -3.00 2.45 -20.03
N SER A 72 -3.04 2.72 -18.74
CA SER A 72 -2.25 3.79 -18.17
C SER A 72 -1.82 3.45 -16.76
N GLY A 73 -0.79 4.14 -16.33
CA GLY A 73 -0.27 3.99 -14.98
C GLY A 73 0.27 5.29 -14.45
N PHE A 74 0.52 5.29 -13.15
CA PHE A 74 1.25 6.34 -12.49
C PHE A 74 2.25 5.75 -11.50
N ALA A 75 3.25 6.53 -11.17
CA ALA A 75 4.16 6.27 -10.06
C ALA A 75 4.23 7.49 -9.16
N ILE A 76 4.56 7.25 -7.89
CA ILE A 76 4.83 8.29 -6.91
C ILE A 76 6.35 8.57 -6.98
N ASP A 77 6.73 9.62 -7.69
CA ASP A 77 8.11 9.91 -8.08
C ASP A 77 8.93 10.55 -6.98
N ASP A 78 8.28 11.20 -6.02
CA ASP A 78 8.91 11.88 -4.89
C ASP A 78 8.94 11.02 -3.60
N LEU A 79 8.49 9.77 -3.68
CA LEU A 79 8.58 8.79 -2.59
C LEU A 79 9.58 7.68 -2.95
N GLU A 80 10.77 7.75 -2.38
CA GLU A 80 11.76 6.69 -2.47
C GLU A 80 11.78 5.86 -1.18
N ILE A 81 11.67 4.54 -1.31
CA ILE A 81 11.56 3.59 -0.21
C ILE A 81 12.82 2.73 -0.18
N ASP A 82 13.45 2.61 0.99
CA ASP A 82 14.53 1.63 1.20
C ASP A 82 13.92 0.29 1.61
N LEU A 83 13.95 -0.70 0.70
CA LEU A 83 13.37 -2.02 0.98
C LEU A 83 14.17 -2.83 2.00
N ARG A 84 15.40 -2.40 2.36
CA ARG A 84 16.24 -3.10 3.35
C ARG A 84 15.73 -2.94 4.79
N GLU A 85 14.82 -2.01 5.02
CA GLU A 85 14.19 -1.78 6.33
C GLU A 85 12.81 -2.44 6.45
N GLY A 86 12.29 -2.99 5.35
CA GLY A 86 10.94 -3.52 5.26
C GLY A 86 9.88 -2.43 5.16
N VAL A 87 8.80 -2.70 4.43
CA VAL A 87 7.74 -1.71 4.18
C VAL A 87 6.38 -2.36 3.97
N ALA A 88 5.35 -1.70 4.46
CA ALA A 88 3.97 -1.98 4.16
C ALA A 88 3.38 -0.88 3.29
N VAL A 89 2.60 -1.28 2.30
CA VAL A 89 1.85 -0.39 1.42
C VAL A 89 0.38 -0.76 1.50
N GLU A 90 -0.45 0.16 1.99
CA GLU A 90 -1.90 0.05 1.96
C GLU A 90 -2.44 0.89 0.79
N PHE A 91 -3.42 0.38 0.06
CA PHE A 91 -4.14 1.18 -0.93
C PHE A 91 -5.56 0.66 -1.12
N GLU A 92 -6.43 1.52 -1.66
CA GLU A 92 -7.77 1.15 -2.08
C GLU A 92 -7.86 1.16 -3.59
N TYR A 93 -8.51 0.15 -4.16
CA TYR A 93 -8.79 0.09 -5.58
C TYR A 93 -10.24 -0.28 -5.86
N ALA A 94 -10.74 0.15 -7.01
CA ALA A 94 -11.98 -0.36 -7.57
C ALA A 94 -11.74 -0.74 -9.04
N MET A 95 -12.07 -1.98 -9.41
CA MET A 95 -12.18 -2.41 -10.81
C MET A 95 -13.66 -2.53 -11.16
N SER A 96 -14.29 -1.39 -11.42
CA SER A 96 -15.74 -1.28 -11.57
C SER A 96 -16.20 -1.71 -12.96
N THR A 97 -17.32 -2.43 -12.98
CA THR A 97 -17.96 -2.88 -14.22
C THR A 97 -18.61 -1.73 -14.98
N ILE A 98 -18.59 -1.81 -16.31
CA ILE A 98 -19.20 -0.81 -17.19
C ILE A 98 -20.45 -1.44 -17.80
N SER A 99 -21.62 -0.94 -17.42
CA SER A 99 -22.91 -1.47 -17.89
C SER A 99 -23.15 -1.18 -19.37
N GLY A 100 -23.77 -2.12 -20.08
CA GLY A 100 -24.22 -1.93 -21.46
C GLY A 100 -23.19 -2.22 -22.55
N THR A 101 -22.01 -2.73 -22.20
CA THR A 101 -20.97 -3.12 -23.16
C THR A 101 -21.27 -4.47 -23.83
N GLY A 102 -22.04 -5.35 -23.18
CA GLY A 102 -22.34 -6.71 -23.66
C GLY A 102 -21.23 -7.73 -23.42
N TYR A 103 -20.16 -7.33 -22.72
CA TYR A 103 -19.00 -8.16 -22.42
C TYR A 103 -18.70 -8.15 -20.91
N GLY A 104 -18.09 -9.22 -20.41
CA GLY A 104 -17.74 -9.37 -19.00
C GLY A 104 -16.60 -8.44 -18.56
N ALA A 105 -16.28 -8.47 -17.25
CA ALA A 105 -15.12 -7.77 -16.71
C ALA A 105 -13.81 -8.36 -17.26
N GLY A 106 -12.82 -7.52 -17.55
CA GLY A 106 -11.55 -7.96 -18.11
C GLY A 106 -10.51 -6.85 -18.13
N GLY A 107 -9.26 -7.24 -18.39
CA GLY A 107 -8.09 -6.43 -18.10
C GLY A 107 -7.59 -6.76 -16.70
N GLY A 108 -7.35 -5.72 -15.90
CA GLY A 108 -6.82 -5.86 -14.56
C GLY A 108 -6.03 -4.64 -14.14
N MET A 109 -5.34 -4.80 -13.02
CA MET A 109 -4.38 -3.81 -12.52
C MET A 109 -3.10 -4.46 -12.04
N THR A 110 -2.03 -3.67 -11.96
CA THR A 110 -0.77 -4.10 -11.34
C THR A 110 -0.32 -3.04 -10.33
N PHE A 111 -0.07 -3.45 -9.10
CA PHE A 111 0.79 -2.72 -8.18
C PHE A 111 2.24 -3.14 -8.45
N PHE A 112 3.18 -2.19 -8.49
CA PHE A 112 4.58 -2.51 -8.77
C PHE A 112 5.56 -1.67 -7.96
N LEU A 113 6.73 -2.25 -7.76
CA LEU A 113 7.95 -1.61 -7.28
C LEU A 113 8.94 -1.51 -8.42
N PHE A 114 9.64 -0.38 -8.54
CA PHE A 114 10.72 -0.22 -9.51
C PHE A 114 11.89 0.56 -8.94
N ASP A 115 13.08 0.29 -9.46
CA ASP A 115 14.33 0.97 -9.13
C ASP A 115 14.18 2.50 -9.25
N ALA A 116 14.40 3.20 -8.14
CA ALA A 116 14.23 4.65 -8.04
C ALA A 116 15.15 5.45 -8.98
N ASP A 117 16.28 4.86 -9.41
CA ASP A 117 17.21 5.46 -10.36
C ASP A 117 16.70 5.39 -11.82
N LYS A 118 15.57 4.70 -12.06
CA LYS A 118 14.96 4.59 -13.39
C LYS A 118 13.82 5.58 -13.55
N LYS A 119 13.70 6.12 -14.77
CA LYS A 119 12.52 6.89 -15.14
C LYS A 119 11.34 5.95 -15.29
N PHE A 120 10.20 6.36 -14.73
CA PHE A 120 8.95 5.62 -14.89
C PHE A 120 8.63 5.44 -16.37
N LYS A 121 8.50 4.18 -16.80
CA LYS A 121 8.13 3.79 -18.16
C LYS A 121 7.46 2.44 -18.12
N LEU A 122 6.22 2.37 -18.61
CA LEU A 122 5.42 1.15 -18.59
C LEU A 122 5.99 0.07 -19.50
N GLY A 123 5.71 -1.17 -19.10
CA GLY A 123 5.86 -2.36 -19.92
C GLY A 123 4.74 -2.52 -20.94
N TYR A 124 4.66 -3.71 -21.53
CA TYR A 124 3.59 -4.05 -22.46
C TYR A 124 2.23 -4.09 -21.76
N GLY A 125 1.23 -3.45 -22.35
CA GLY A 125 -0.15 -3.55 -21.88
C GLY A 125 -0.79 -4.90 -22.19
N ARG A 126 -2.12 -4.95 -22.26
CA ARG A 126 -2.88 -6.18 -22.51
C ARG A 126 -2.54 -7.25 -21.47
N SER A 127 -2.21 -8.47 -21.91
CA SER A 127 -1.97 -9.62 -21.03
C SER A 127 -0.72 -9.48 -20.15
N ALA A 128 0.14 -8.48 -20.38
CA ALA A 128 1.31 -8.18 -19.55
C ALA A 128 1.06 -7.09 -18.48
N LEU A 129 -0.18 -6.58 -18.39
CA LEU A 129 -0.67 -5.60 -17.41
C LEU A 129 0.26 -4.40 -17.15
N GLY A 130 0.95 -3.92 -18.20
CA GLY A 130 1.88 -2.78 -18.15
C GLY A 130 3.15 -3.00 -17.32
N TYR A 131 3.39 -4.23 -16.85
CA TYR A 131 4.56 -4.58 -16.04
C TYR A 131 5.57 -5.41 -16.82
N ALA A 132 5.12 -6.51 -17.45
CA ALA A 132 6.01 -7.41 -18.17
C ALA A 132 6.29 -6.92 -19.60
N TYR A 133 7.34 -7.47 -20.20
CA TYR A 133 7.71 -7.19 -21.58
C TYR A 133 6.83 -7.94 -22.59
N ASN A 134 6.97 -7.58 -23.86
CA ASN A 134 6.52 -8.35 -25.02
C ASN A 134 7.64 -8.38 -26.07
N GLU A 135 8.21 -9.57 -26.30
CA GLU A 135 9.25 -9.82 -27.30
C GLU A 135 8.68 -10.33 -28.63
N SER A 136 7.43 -9.97 -28.96
CA SER A 136 6.87 -10.31 -30.27
C SER A 136 7.72 -9.75 -31.42
N SER A 137 7.68 -10.41 -32.58
CA SER A 137 8.27 -9.89 -33.82
C SER A 137 7.38 -8.85 -34.51
N SER A 138 6.33 -8.37 -33.85
CA SER A 138 5.36 -7.41 -34.38
C SER A 138 5.67 -5.97 -33.93
N THR A 139 4.88 -5.00 -34.39
CA THR A 139 4.93 -3.62 -33.89
C THR A 139 4.56 -3.49 -32.41
N ALA A 140 4.04 -4.55 -31.79
CA ALA A 140 3.68 -4.61 -30.38
C ALA A 140 4.87 -4.94 -29.46
N ARG A 141 6.09 -5.09 -30.00
CA ARG A 141 7.30 -5.31 -29.22
C ARG A 141 7.55 -4.16 -28.25
N LEU A 142 7.56 -4.45 -26.94
CA LEU A 142 7.80 -3.44 -25.90
C LEU A 142 8.57 -4.05 -24.74
N ALA A 143 9.60 -3.34 -24.25
CA ALA A 143 10.34 -3.76 -23.07
C ALA A 143 9.41 -3.81 -21.84
N GLY A 144 9.81 -4.53 -20.80
CA GLY A 144 9.12 -4.52 -19.51
C GLY A 144 9.27 -3.17 -18.81
N LEU A 145 8.54 -3.01 -17.71
CA LEU A 145 8.57 -1.80 -16.91
C LEU A 145 10.00 -1.46 -16.51
N ALA A 146 10.42 -0.23 -16.79
CA ALA A 146 11.81 0.20 -16.60
C ALA A 146 12.18 0.12 -15.11
N GLY A 147 13.16 -0.73 -14.78
CA GLY A 147 13.59 -0.95 -13.40
C GLY A 147 12.61 -1.79 -12.56
N GLY A 148 11.59 -2.41 -13.15
CA GLY A 148 10.61 -3.20 -12.41
C GLY A 148 11.28 -4.30 -11.58
N TYR A 149 10.97 -4.33 -10.29
CA TYR A 149 11.57 -5.26 -9.32
C TYR A 149 10.57 -6.31 -8.81
N LEU A 150 9.36 -5.88 -8.47
CA LEU A 150 8.24 -6.75 -8.10
C LEU A 150 6.95 -6.20 -8.72
N GLY A 151 6.13 -7.07 -9.29
CA GLY A 151 4.81 -6.74 -9.80
C GLY A 151 3.75 -7.68 -9.24
N ILE A 152 2.67 -7.11 -8.71
CA ILE A 152 1.52 -7.83 -8.16
C ILE A 152 0.31 -7.49 -9.03
N GLY A 153 -0.05 -8.42 -9.91
CA GLY A 153 -1.15 -8.25 -10.86
C GLY A 153 -2.45 -8.83 -10.32
N PHE A 154 -3.50 -8.03 -10.31
CA PHE A 154 -4.88 -8.41 -10.07
C PHE A 154 -5.55 -8.54 -11.43
N ASP A 155 -5.50 -9.74 -11.98
CA ASP A 155 -5.73 -10.03 -13.38
C ASP A 155 -7.10 -10.66 -13.60
N LEU A 156 -8.04 -9.88 -14.14
CA LEU A 156 -9.37 -10.37 -14.47
C LEU A 156 -9.36 -11.26 -15.72
N SER A 157 -8.40 -11.09 -16.63
CA SER A 157 -8.36 -11.82 -17.90
C SER A 157 -7.52 -13.10 -17.86
N GLY A 158 -6.61 -13.22 -16.90
CA GLY A 158 -5.83 -14.42 -16.67
C GLY A 158 -4.52 -14.55 -17.45
N GLY A 159 -4.27 -13.62 -18.37
CA GLY A 159 -3.10 -13.62 -19.24
C GLY A 159 -1.80 -13.28 -18.52
N PHE A 160 -1.86 -12.59 -17.37
CA PHE A 160 -0.70 -12.10 -16.65
C PHE A 160 0.16 -13.19 -16.05
N LYS A 161 -0.33 -14.41 -15.82
CA LYS A 161 0.51 -15.57 -15.48
C LYS A 161 1.09 -16.31 -16.68
N GLY A 162 0.52 -16.08 -17.87
CA GLY A 162 0.90 -16.80 -19.08
C GLY A 162 2.12 -16.20 -19.79
N THR A 163 2.60 -16.93 -20.79
CA THR A 163 3.61 -16.47 -21.75
C THR A 163 3.06 -15.51 -22.80
N GLY A 164 1.73 -15.31 -22.81
CA GLY A 164 1.03 -14.49 -23.79
C GLY A 164 0.94 -15.12 -25.18
N ALA A 165 1.07 -16.45 -25.33
CA ALA A 165 1.31 -17.16 -26.60
C ALA A 165 0.24 -17.05 -27.72
N MET A 166 -0.07 -15.84 -28.17
CA MET A 166 -0.54 -15.59 -29.53
C MET A 166 0.69 -15.49 -30.42
N ARG A 167 0.92 -16.54 -31.22
CA ARG A 167 2.14 -16.86 -31.98
C ARG A 167 2.84 -15.69 -32.70
N ALA A 168 2.11 -14.66 -33.12
CA ALA A 168 2.65 -13.50 -33.83
C ALA A 168 2.67 -12.19 -33.03
N TYR A 169 2.01 -12.12 -31.87
CA TYR A 169 1.64 -10.83 -31.25
C TYR A 169 2.13 -10.65 -29.82
N GLU A 170 2.25 -11.73 -29.04
CA GLU A 170 2.55 -11.64 -27.62
C GLU A 170 3.48 -12.78 -27.18
N MET A 171 4.64 -12.43 -26.63
CA MET A 171 5.63 -13.39 -26.13
C MET A 171 6.39 -12.82 -24.94
N ARG A 172 6.37 -13.55 -23.83
CA ARG A 172 7.12 -13.22 -22.61
C ARG A 172 7.33 -14.46 -21.73
N THR A 173 8.19 -14.34 -20.72
CA THR A 173 8.28 -15.34 -19.64
C THR A 173 6.94 -15.55 -18.94
N GLY A 174 6.61 -16.79 -18.61
CA GLY A 174 5.41 -17.15 -17.86
C GLY A 174 5.17 -18.66 -17.89
N ILE A 175 3.99 -19.08 -17.46
CA ILE A 175 3.59 -20.49 -17.45
C ILE A 175 3.10 -20.86 -18.86
N SER A 176 3.76 -21.81 -19.51
CA SER A 176 3.41 -22.33 -20.85
C SER A 176 2.75 -23.70 -20.76
N ASP A 177 2.13 -24.15 -21.86
CA ASP A 177 1.54 -25.50 -21.97
C ASP A 177 2.57 -26.62 -21.71
N ALA A 178 3.84 -26.39 -22.05
CA ALA A 178 4.91 -27.33 -21.76
C ALA A 178 5.17 -27.45 -20.25
N ARG A 179 5.06 -26.35 -19.50
CA ARG A 179 5.21 -26.34 -18.03
C ARG A 179 4.06 -27.09 -17.35
N TYR A 180 2.83 -26.89 -17.82
CA TYR A 180 1.68 -27.67 -17.39
C TYR A 180 1.91 -29.16 -17.63
N ALA A 181 2.27 -29.54 -18.86
CA ALA A 181 2.54 -30.93 -19.22
C ALA A 181 3.67 -31.56 -18.40
N ALA A 182 4.75 -30.82 -18.12
CA ALA A 182 5.88 -31.29 -17.32
C ALA A 182 5.48 -31.65 -15.88
N ALA A 183 4.53 -30.92 -15.30
CA ALA A 183 3.97 -31.22 -13.99
C ALA A 183 2.92 -32.36 -14.00
N GLY A 184 2.57 -32.90 -15.19
CA GLY A 184 1.48 -33.86 -15.33
C GLY A 184 0.10 -33.23 -15.16
N VAL A 185 0.02 -31.91 -15.38
CA VAL A 185 -1.14 -31.06 -15.13
C VAL A 185 -1.67 -30.62 -16.49
N THR A 186 -2.95 -30.76 -16.76
CA THR A 186 -3.54 -30.12 -17.95
C THR A 186 -3.72 -28.63 -17.65
N PRO A 187 -3.66 -27.72 -18.64
CA PRO A 187 -4.06 -26.31 -18.42
C PRO A 187 -5.45 -26.19 -17.75
N SER A 188 -6.33 -27.18 -17.98
CA SER A 188 -7.62 -27.35 -17.30
C SER A 188 -7.57 -27.74 -15.83
N VAL A 189 -6.40 -27.87 -15.19
CA VAL A 189 -6.29 -27.88 -13.72
C VAL A 189 -6.61 -26.51 -13.14
N PHE A 190 -6.38 -25.45 -13.92
CA PHE A 190 -7.04 -24.16 -13.72
C PHE A 190 -8.47 -24.13 -14.28
N GLY A 191 -9.04 -25.22 -14.79
CA GLY A 191 -10.46 -25.37 -15.14
C GLY A 191 -11.10 -24.18 -15.88
N ASN A 192 -12.27 -23.75 -15.40
CA ASN A 192 -12.93 -22.50 -15.81
C ASN A 192 -12.28 -21.24 -15.17
N TYR A 193 -11.17 -21.42 -14.44
CA TYR A 193 -10.44 -20.46 -13.62
C TYR A 193 -9.22 -19.90 -14.34
N TYR A 194 -9.27 -19.79 -15.68
CA TYR A 194 -8.20 -19.14 -16.42
C TYR A 194 -8.09 -17.66 -16.06
N SER A 195 -9.20 -17.01 -15.71
CA SER A 195 -9.33 -15.61 -15.32
C SER A 195 -9.27 -15.44 -13.80
N SER A 196 -9.22 -14.18 -13.35
CA SER A 196 -9.32 -13.80 -11.93
C SER A 196 -8.18 -14.30 -11.05
N HIS A 197 -6.95 -13.94 -11.40
CA HIS A 197 -5.76 -14.32 -10.65
C HIS A 197 -5.09 -13.13 -9.96
N ILE A 198 -4.56 -13.38 -8.76
CA ILE A 198 -3.48 -12.55 -8.21
C ILE A 198 -2.16 -13.23 -8.56
N THR A 199 -1.25 -12.51 -9.21
CA THR A 199 0.01 -13.06 -9.71
C THR A 199 1.20 -12.20 -9.31
N LEU A 200 2.22 -12.83 -8.72
CA LEU A 200 3.51 -12.21 -8.45
C LEU A 200 4.45 -12.43 -9.63
N ARG A 201 5.04 -11.35 -10.12
CA ARG A 201 6.13 -11.37 -11.08
C ARG A 201 7.39 -10.73 -10.50
N GLY A 202 8.52 -11.35 -10.78
CA GLY A 202 9.83 -10.86 -10.38
C GLY A 202 10.36 -9.72 -11.26
N ALA A 203 11.62 -9.38 -11.06
CA ALA A 203 12.26 -8.23 -11.64
C ALA A 203 12.54 -8.40 -13.13
N ILE A 204 12.67 -7.28 -13.83
CA ILE A 204 13.19 -7.26 -15.20
C ILE A 204 14.70 -7.59 -15.19
N GLN A 205 15.19 -8.32 -16.19
CA GLN A 205 16.61 -8.70 -16.24
C GLN A 205 17.16 -8.72 -17.67
N GLY A 206 18.25 -7.98 -17.89
CA GLY A 206 19.06 -8.09 -19.10
C GLY A 206 18.33 -7.71 -20.39
N MET A 207 18.94 -8.03 -21.53
CA MET A 207 18.36 -7.91 -22.89
C MET A 207 17.60 -6.60 -23.17
N GLN A 208 18.09 -5.47 -22.67
CA GLN A 208 17.42 -4.16 -22.84
C GLN A 208 15.95 -4.14 -22.38
N GLY A 209 15.59 -4.98 -21.40
CA GLY A 209 14.25 -5.09 -20.86
C GLY A 209 13.33 -6.10 -21.55
N PHE A 210 13.87 -6.97 -22.41
CA PHE A 210 13.11 -8.03 -23.09
C PHE A 210 13.35 -9.43 -22.49
N ASN A 211 13.70 -9.47 -21.20
CA ASN A 211 13.87 -10.70 -20.44
C ASN A 211 13.63 -10.42 -18.94
N GLY A 212 13.45 -11.48 -18.16
CA GLY A 212 13.06 -11.41 -16.76
C GLY A 212 11.54 -11.46 -16.58
N ASN A 213 11.05 -10.73 -15.59
CA ASN A 213 9.68 -10.75 -15.09
C ASN A 213 9.08 -12.17 -14.94
N PRO A 214 9.81 -13.13 -14.34
CA PRO A 214 9.30 -14.49 -14.18
C PRO A 214 8.04 -14.50 -13.32
N VAL A 215 7.10 -15.39 -13.62
CA VAL A 215 5.95 -15.63 -12.74
C VAL A 215 6.47 -16.45 -11.57
N LEU A 216 6.41 -15.86 -10.37
CA LEU A 216 6.90 -16.48 -9.14
C LEU A 216 5.79 -17.28 -8.47
N TYR A 217 4.59 -16.69 -8.47
CA TYR A 217 3.40 -17.23 -7.85
C TYR A 217 2.16 -16.76 -8.61
N SER A 218 1.15 -17.60 -8.74
CA SER A 218 -0.17 -17.19 -9.21
C SER A 218 -1.25 -17.96 -8.47
N GLN A 219 -2.29 -17.27 -8.01
CA GLN A 219 -3.42 -17.84 -7.30
C GLN A 219 -4.73 -17.34 -7.88
N TYR A 220 -5.65 -18.27 -8.10
CA TYR A 220 -7.03 -17.95 -8.46
C TYR A 220 -7.79 -17.33 -7.27
N GLN A 221 -8.51 -16.24 -7.54
CA GLN A 221 -9.23 -15.40 -6.57
C GLN A 221 -10.59 -14.95 -7.14
N GLY A 222 -11.35 -15.88 -7.74
CA GLY A 222 -12.63 -15.60 -8.37
C GLY A 222 -13.81 -16.31 -7.72
N TYR A 223 -14.92 -15.59 -7.55
CA TYR A 223 -16.12 -16.01 -6.82
C TYR A 223 -16.98 -17.08 -7.52
N TYR A 224 -16.78 -17.36 -8.81
CA TYR A 224 -17.70 -18.20 -9.61
C TYR A 224 -17.72 -19.70 -9.25
N ASN A 225 -17.06 -20.12 -8.17
CA ASN A 225 -17.15 -21.49 -7.65
C ASN A 225 -17.71 -21.53 -6.23
N PRO A 226 -18.88 -22.15 -5.99
CA PRO A 226 -19.44 -22.34 -4.64
C PRO A 226 -18.58 -23.21 -3.71
N SER A 227 -17.47 -23.77 -4.20
CA SER A 227 -16.56 -24.65 -3.44
C SER A 227 -15.36 -23.94 -2.81
N ASN A 228 -15.19 -22.63 -3.02
CA ASN A 228 -14.01 -21.86 -2.60
C ASN A 228 -12.69 -22.55 -3.00
N ASP A 229 -12.62 -23.05 -4.23
CA ASP A 229 -11.42 -23.73 -4.70
C ASP A 229 -10.28 -22.71 -4.92
N ILE A 230 -9.15 -22.94 -4.26
CA ILE A 230 -7.90 -22.24 -4.56
C ILE A 230 -7.14 -23.10 -5.56
N ALA A 231 -6.71 -22.50 -6.67
CA ALA A 231 -5.72 -23.08 -7.57
C ALA A 231 -4.49 -22.19 -7.60
N THR A 232 -3.31 -22.78 -7.38
CA THR A 232 -2.03 -22.06 -7.34
C THR A 232 -1.02 -22.63 -8.32
N ALA A 233 -0.08 -21.79 -8.74
CA ALA A 233 1.16 -22.19 -9.40
C ALA A 233 2.32 -21.48 -8.72
N THR A 234 3.30 -22.24 -8.25
CA THR A 234 4.49 -21.74 -7.56
C THR A 234 5.73 -22.14 -8.34
N LEU A 235 6.62 -21.19 -8.60
CA LEU A 235 7.87 -21.46 -9.30
C LEU A 235 8.82 -22.27 -8.40
N ASN A 236 9.27 -23.42 -8.90
CA ASN A 236 10.33 -24.20 -8.26
C ASN A 236 11.69 -23.61 -8.65
N TYR A 237 12.31 -22.88 -7.71
CA TYR A 237 13.57 -22.18 -7.96
C TYR A 237 14.76 -23.06 -8.37
N ASN A 238 14.72 -24.37 -8.08
CA ASN A 238 15.81 -25.27 -8.43
C ASN A 238 15.70 -25.75 -9.88
N THR A 239 14.50 -25.95 -10.40
CA THR A 239 14.28 -26.54 -11.74
C THR A 239 13.81 -25.52 -12.77
N GLY A 240 13.17 -24.43 -12.33
CA GLY A 240 12.44 -23.50 -13.18
C GLY A 240 11.05 -23.99 -13.61
N GLU A 241 10.64 -25.17 -13.16
CA GLU A 241 9.29 -25.71 -13.37
C GLU A 241 8.31 -25.14 -12.35
N TYR A 242 7.02 -25.47 -12.49
CA TYR A 242 5.97 -25.01 -11.58
C TYR A 242 5.35 -26.16 -10.79
N ASP A 243 5.18 -25.94 -9.49
CA ASP A 243 4.39 -26.76 -8.60
C ASP A 243 2.95 -26.23 -8.60
N PHE A 244 1.99 -27.08 -8.93
CA PHE A 244 0.57 -26.70 -9.00
C PHE A 244 -0.19 -27.35 -7.85
N GLU A 245 -0.99 -26.56 -7.14
CA GLU A 245 -1.84 -27.06 -6.06
C GLU A 245 -3.30 -26.66 -6.27
N ARG A 246 -4.20 -27.53 -5.81
CA ARG A 246 -5.63 -27.22 -5.70
C ARG A 246 -6.11 -27.55 -4.30
N ARG A 247 -6.65 -26.55 -3.60
CA ARG A 247 -7.22 -26.69 -2.26
C ARG A 247 -8.69 -26.30 -2.30
N ARG A 248 -9.52 -26.89 -1.43
CA ARG A 248 -10.92 -26.47 -1.23
C ARG A 248 -11.00 -25.56 -0.01
N ASN A 249 -12.06 -24.77 0.11
CA ASN A 249 -12.32 -23.90 1.27
C ASN A 249 -11.28 -22.79 1.48
N GLY A 250 -10.80 -22.18 0.40
CA GLY A 250 -10.04 -20.95 0.48
C GLY A 250 -10.80 -19.79 1.11
N ALA A 251 -10.07 -18.80 1.62
CA ALA A 251 -10.67 -17.53 2.00
C ALA A 251 -11.24 -16.86 0.74
N GLY A 252 -12.52 -16.51 0.77
CA GLY A 252 -13.20 -15.92 -0.37
C GLY A 252 -12.73 -14.49 -0.59
N PHE A 253 -12.11 -14.21 -1.72
CA PHE A 253 -11.84 -12.86 -2.21
C PHE A 253 -12.23 -12.80 -3.68
N ASP A 254 -12.92 -11.72 -4.08
CA ASP A 254 -13.31 -11.50 -5.46
C ASP A 254 -12.64 -10.24 -5.99
N ILE A 255 -11.58 -10.44 -6.79
CA ILE A 255 -10.87 -9.32 -7.40
C ILE A 255 -11.78 -8.47 -8.30
N ALA A 256 -12.88 -9.02 -8.82
CA ALA A 256 -13.83 -8.33 -9.68
C ALA A 256 -14.94 -7.58 -8.92
N ASN A 257 -14.97 -7.61 -7.59
CA ASN A 257 -15.99 -6.94 -6.77
C ASN A 257 -15.78 -5.42 -6.65
N GLY A 258 -15.65 -4.75 -7.79
CA GLY A 258 -15.45 -3.29 -7.89
C GLY A 258 -16.74 -2.49 -8.05
N GLY A 259 -17.92 -3.11 -7.97
CA GLY A 259 -19.21 -2.44 -8.18
C GLY A 259 -19.45 -2.01 -9.63
N SER A 260 -20.19 -0.91 -9.82
CA SER A 260 -20.48 -0.34 -11.15
C SER A 260 -19.70 0.96 -11.35
N SER A 261 -19.45 1.36 -12.60
CA SER A 261 -18.70 2.59 -12.91
C SER A 261 -19.34 3.88 -12.36
N LYS A 262 -20.64 3.84 -12.02
CA LYS A 262 -21.39 4.93 -11.38
C LYS A 262 -21.41 4.86 -9.85
N ALA A 263 -21.09 3.70 -9.30
CA ALA A 263 -21.02 3.45 -7.86
C ALA A 263 -19.88 2.44 -7.61
N PRO A 264 -18.61 2.89 -7.67
CA PRO A 264 -17.46 2.04 -7.43
C PRO A 264 -17.47 1.50 -6.00
N VAL A 265 -17.20 0.20 -5.85
CA VAL A 265 -16.95 -0.45 -4.57
C VAL A 265 -15.44 -0.61 -4.43
N PHE A 266 -14.87 0.00 -3.39
CA PHE A 266 -13.44 -0.02 -3.17
C PHE A 266 -13.05 -1.18 -2.27
N GLN A 267 -12.03 -1.90 -2.69
CA GLN A 267 -11.39 -2.97 -1.94
C GLN A 267 -10.03 -2.47 -1.46
N LYS A 268 -9.70 -2.77 -0.20
CA LYS A 268 -8.45 -2.37 0.42
C LYS A 268 -7.45 -3.51 0.39
N ILE A 269 -6.24 -3.22 -0.08
CA ILE A 269 -5.11 -4.16 -0.14
C ILE A 269 -3.99 -3.65 0.75
N ILE A 270 -3.32 -4.59 1.43
CA ILE A 270 -2.08 -4.35 2.17
C ILE A 270 -1.01 -5.27 1.56
N VAL A 271 0.10 -4.69 1.14
CA VAL A 271 1.29 -5.41 0.67
C VAL A 271 2.39 -5.21 1.68
N GLU A 272 2.91 -6.29 2.23
CA GLU A 272 4.00 -6.28 3.21
C GLU A 272 5.25 -6.91 2.58
N LEU A 273 6.38 -6.22 2.73
CA LEU A 273 7.65 -6.59 2.13
C LEU A 273 8.72 -6.62 3.23
N ILE A 274 9.18 -7.81 3.58
CA ILE A 274 10.18 -7.99 4.64
C ILE A 274 11.46 -8.52 4.00
N PRO A 275 12.57 -7.77 4.03
CA PRO A 275 13.82 -8.22 3.44
C PRO A 275 14.43 -9.37 4.26
N ASP A 276 15.02 -10.33 3.57
CA ASP A 276 15.92 -11.31 4.16
C ASP A 276 17.35 -10.99 3.72
N ASN A 277 17.89 -9.94 4.31
CA ASN A 277 19.18 -9.36 3.92
C ASN A 277 19.23 -9.05 2.41
N GLU A 278 20.30 -9.46 1.72
CA GLU A 278 20.42 -9.35 0.26
C GLU A 278 19.95 -10.62 -0.48
N GLU A 279 19.57 -11.69 0.24
CA GLU A 279 19.29 -13.02 -0.35
C GLU A 279 17.90 -13.11 -0.98
N GLY A 280 16.92 -12.41 -0.40
CA GLY A 280 15.54 -12.44 -0.85
C GLY A 280 14.66 -11.43 -0.13
N MET A 281 13.36 -11.58 -0.34
CA MET A 281 12.33 -10.76 0.29
C MET A 281 11.07 -11.59 0.47
N TYR A 282 10.49 -11.54 1.66
CA TYR A 282 9.17 -12.09 1.94
C TYR A 282 8.10 -11.12 1.47
N VAL A 283 7.10 -11.64 0.76
CA VAL A 283 5.99 -10.87 0.20
C VAL A 283 4.68 -11.44 0.73
N THR A 284 3.97 -10.61 1.49
CA THR A 284 2.62 -10.91 1.99
C THR A 284 1.63 -9.94 1.37
N VAL A 285 0.47 -10.46 0.95
CA VAL A 285 -0.62 -9.67 0.37
C VAL A 285 -1.91 -10.01 1.10
N LYS A 286 -2.57 -8.98 1.64
CA LYS A 286 -3.82 -9.08 2.38
C LYS A 286 -4.89 -8.19 1.75
N ALA A 287 -6.14 -8.58 1.90
CA ALA A 287 -7.28 -7.69 1.70
C ALA A 287 -7.96 -7.39 3.03
N LYS A 288 -8.58 -6.20 3.17
CA LYS A 288 -9.54 -5.93 4.25
C LYS A 288 -10.96 -6.11 3.75
N ASP A 289 -11.74 -6.87 4.51
CA ASP A 289 -13.20 -6.97 4.36
C ASP A 289 -13.86 -6.56 5.69
N GLY A 290 -14.36 -5.32 5.71
CA GLY A 290 -14.80 -4.67 6.95
C GLY A 290 -13.65 -4.60 7.97
N GLY A 291 -13.84 -5.22 9.13
CA GLY A 291 -12.82 -5.31 10.19
C GLY A 291 -11.87 -6.51 10.08
N ASN A 292 -12.10 -7.43 9.14
CA ASN A 292 -11.33 -8.67 9.02
C ASN A 292 -10.24 -8.55 7.95
N GLU A 293 -9.13 -9.29 8.14
CA GLU A 293 -8.09 -9.46 7.14
C GLU A 293 -8.21 -10.81 6.44
N ILE A 294 -8.13 -10.78 5.10
CA ILE A 294 -8.13 -11.96 4.24
C ILE A 294 -6.72 -12.10 3.67
N LEU A 295 -6.07 -13.23 3.98
CA LEU A 295 -4.74 -13.53 3.48
C LEU A 295 -4.82 -14.04 2.04
N LEU A 296 -4.23 -13.27 1.10
CA LEU A 296 -4.27 -13.56 -0.33
C LEU A 296 -2.98 -14.24 -0.79
N ILE A 297 -1.85 -13.82 -0.23
CA ILE A 297 -0.53 -14.42 -0.39
C ILE A 297 0.13 -14.35 0.98
N ASP A 298 0.63 -15.49 1.46
CA ASP A 298 1.22 -15.64 2.78
C ASP A 298 2.72 -15.87 2.67
N ASP A 299 3.51 -14.92 3.16
CA ASP A 299 4.95 -15.02 3.39
C ASP A 299 5.74 -15.63 2.21
N PHE A 300 5.40 -15.20 0.98
CA PHE A 300 6.02 -15.77 -0.21
C PHE A 300 7.48 -15.31 -0.32
N TYR A 301 8.42 -16.25 -0.28
CA TYR A 301 9.85 -15.93 -0.36
C TYR A 301 10.33 -15.71 -1.79
N TYR A 302 10.55 -14.45 -2.18
CA TYR A 302 11.14 -14.07 -3.45
C TYR A 302 12.68 -14.10 -3.39
N LYS A 303 13.27 -15.19 -3.91
CA LYS A 303 14.73 -15.33 -4.03
C LYS A 303 15.31 -14.46 -5.13
N HIS A 304 16.55 -14.01 -4.97
CA HIS A 304 17.22 -13.19 -5.99
C HIS A 304 18.07 -13.96 -7.01
N SER A 305 18.24 -15.27 -6.86
CA SER A 305 18.93 -16.14 -7.81
C SER A 305 18.26 -17.50 -7.90
N PHE A 306 17.76 -17.87 -9.07
CA PHE A 306 17.03 -19.12 -9.28
C PHE A 306 16.92 -19.50 -10.76
N ASN A 307 16.50 -20.73 -11.04
CA ASN A 307 16.27 -21.20 -12.41
C ASN A 307 14.84 -20.86 -12.87
N THR A 308 14.70 -20.44 -14.13
CA THR A 308 13.41 -20.17 -14.78
C THR A 308 13.56 -20.25 -16.31
N TYR A 309 12.45 -20.36 -17.03
CA TYR A 309 12.44 -20.40 -18.49
C TYR A 309 12.23 -19.02 -19.10
N ARG A 310 12.90 -18.75 -20.23
CA ARG A 310 12.61 -17.62 -21.13
C ARG A 310 11.96 -18.17 -22.39
N VAL A 311 11.02 -17.42 -22.96
CA VAL A 311 10.44 -17.70 -24.28
C VAL A 311 11.30 -17.08 -25.38
N ASP A 312 11.78 -17.92 -26.30
CA ASP A 312 12.70 -17.57 -27.41
C ASP A 312 12.03 -17.63 -28.79
N GLY A 313 10.70 -17.69 -28.82
CA GLY A 313 9.92 -17.84 -30.05
C GLY A 313 9.35 -19.23 -30.21
N TYR A 314 9.37 -19.74 -31.44
CA TYR A 314 8.78 -21.04 -31.79
C TYR A 314 9.77 -21.90 -32.58
N ASN A 315 9.72 -23.20 -32.35
CA ASN A 315 10.40 -24.19 -33.16
C ASN A 315 9.68 -24.36 -34.52
N ALA A 316 10.35 -25.05 -35.46
CA ALA A 316 9.80 -25.32 -36.79
C ALA A 316 8.48 -26.13 -36.76
N ASP A 317 8.31 -26.95 -35.73
CA ASP A 317 7.11 -27.76 -35.48
C ASP A 317 5.96 -26.99 -34.80
N SER A 318 6.12 -25.67 -34.59
CA SER A 318 5.18 -24.81 -33.88
C SER A 318 5.12 -24.93 -32.38
N SER A 319 5.95 -25.75 -31.75
CA SER A 319 6.11 -25.75 -30.29
C SER A 319 6.79 -24.47 -29.81
N LEU A 320 6.43 -24.01 -28.61
CA LEU A 320 7.08 -22.87 -27.98
C LEU A 320 8.54 -23.23 -27.71
N LYS A 321 9.47 -22.36 -28.13
CA LYS A 321 10.89 -22.51 -27.84
C LYS A 321 11.19 -21.84 -26.51
N GLU A 322 11.61 -22.64 -25.53
CA GLU A 322 11.93 -22.17 -24.18
C GLU A 322 13.37 -22.50 -23.82
N THR A 323 14.07 -21.57 -23.19
CA THR A 323 15.43 -21.78 -22.69
C THR A 323 15.45 -21.61 -21.18
N LEU A 324 15.92 -22.65 -20.48
CA LEU A 324 16.23 -22.57 -19.06
C LEU A 324 17.42 -21.64 -18.85
N TYR A 325 17.29 -20.70 -17.93
CA TYR A 325 18.38 -19.83 -17.53
C TYR A 325 18.35 -19.57 -16.03
N ASN A 326 19.49 -19.14 -15.51
CA ASN A 326 19.61 -18.69 -14.14
C ASN A 326 19.26 -17.20 -14.07
N PHE A 327 18.08 -16.90 -13.54
CA PHE A 327 17.64 -15.55 -13.22
C PHE A 327 18.44 -15.02 -12.03
N LYS A 328 18.86 -13.77 -12.13
CA LYS A 328 19.61 -13.06 -11.10
C LYS A 328 19.11 -11.62 -11.02
N THR A 329 18.78 -11.20 -9.82
CA THR A 329 18.43 -9.82 -9.48
C THR A 329 19.06 -9.45 -8.14
N THR A 330 18.85 -8.22 -7.69
CA THR A 330 19.22 -7.72 -6.37
C THR A 330 18.15 -6.74 -5.93
N ILE A 331 17.93 -6.59 -4.63
CA ILE A 331 17.06 -5.52 -4.11
C ILE A 331 17.63 -4.17 -4.59
N PRO A 332 16.86 -3.33 -5.31
CA PRO A 332 17.30 -1.97 -5.60
C PRO A 332 17.54 -1.21 -4.30
N LYS A 333 18.57 -0.36 -4.24
CA LYS A 333 18.89 0.42 -3.03
C LYS A 333 17.70 1.24 -2.54
N LYS A 334 16.95 1.79 -3.49
CA LYS A 334 15.68 2.43 -3.26
C LYS A 334 14.71 2.04 -4.36
N VAL A 335 13.44 1.95 -4.02
CA VAL A 335 12.36 1.73 -4.98
C VAL A 335 11.35 2.85 -4.90
N LYS A 336 10.59 2.99 -5.98
CA LYS A 336 9.36 3.77 -6.04
C LYS A 336 8.20 2.82 -6.30
N ILE A 337 7.01 3.22 -5.88
CA ILE A 337 5.79 2.44 -6.10
C ILE A 337 4.94 3.05 -7.22
N GLY A 338 4.13 2.22 -7.86
CA GLY A 338 3.15 2.69 -8.82
C GLY A 338 2.09 1.67 -9.15
N PHE A 339 1.16 2.10 -10.00
CA PHE A 339 -0.02 1.36 -10.37
C PHE A 339 -0.26 1.43 -11.88
N VAL A 340 -0.72 0.34 -12.46
CA VAL A 340 -1.25 0.27 -13.83
C VAL A 340 -2.68 -0.20 -13.77
N GLY A 341 -3.57 0.37 -14.58
CA GLY A 341 -4.88 -0.18 -14.88
C GLY A 341 -5.11 -0.25 -16.38
N LEU A 342 -5.90 -1.22 -16.81
CA LEU A 342 -6.22 -1.40 -18.22
C LEU A 342 -7.62 -1.95 -18.45
N SER A 343 -8.13 -1.62 -19.63
CA SER A 343 -9.28 -2.25 -20.26
C SER A 343 -8.78 -3.00 -21.50
N ILE A 344 -9.22 -4.24 -21.71
CA ILE A 344 -8.75 -5.07 -22.83
C ILE A 344 -9.89 -5.43 -23.76
N ASP A 345 -9.67 -5.23 -25.06
CA ASP A 345 -10.59 -5.57 -26.14
C ASP A 345 -12.04 -5.12 -25.83
N PHE A 346 -12.96 -6.07 -25.68
CA PHE A 346 -14.35 -5.76 -25.39
C PHE A 346 -14.70 -5.76 -23.89
N ALA A 347 -13.80 -6.28 -23.06
CA ALA A 347 -13.96 -6.36 -21.61
C ALA A 347 -13.44 -5.08 -20.96
N GLN A 348 -14.36 -4.13 -20.77
CA GLN A 348 -14.04 -2.78 -20.30
C GLN A 348 -14.31 -2.63 -18.81
N GLN A 349 -13.40 -1.95 -18.11
CA GLN A 349 -13.50 -1.69 -16.69
C GLN A 349 -13.00 -0.30 -16.34
N LYS A 350 -13.60 0.31 -15.31
CA LYS A 350 -13.08 1.53 -14.71
C LYS A 350 -12.19 1.16 -13.53
N THR A 351 -10.87 1.34 -13.69
CA THR A 351 -9.91 1.08 -12.61
C THR A 351 -9.62 2.39 -11.89
N ILE A 352 -9.78 2.43 -10.58
CA ILE A 352 -9.52 3.62 -9.73
C ILE A 352 -8.60 3.22 -8.59
N ILE A 353 -7.59 4.06 -8.28
CA ILE A 353 -6.71 3.92 -7.12
C ILE A 353 -6.87 5.14 -6.21
N ARG A 354 -6.94 4.91 -4.89
CA ARG A 354 -6.99 5.95 -3.87
C ARG A 354 -6.38 5.52 -2.54
N ASN A 355 -6.23 6.48 -1.62
CA ASN A 355 -5.84 6.24 -0.23
C ASN A 355 -4.58 5.37 -0.09
N VAL A 356 -3.53 5.73 -0.83
CA VAL A 356 -2.24 5.04 -0.75
C VAL A 356 -1.52 5.46 0.53
N LYS A 357 -1.13 4.49 1.35
CA LYS A 357 -0.31 4.68 2.54
C LYS A 357 0.93 3.82 2.46
N VAL A 358 2.07 4.36 2.88
CA VAL A 358 3.35 3.63 2.93
C VAL A 358 3.93 3.83 4.31
N TYR A 359 4.29 2.75 5.00
CA TYR A 359 4.84 2.80 6.36
C TYR A 359 5.83 1.65 6.59
N PRO A 360 6.83 1.81 7.47
CA PRO A 360 7.82 0.76 7.75
C PRO A 360 7.17 -0.49 8.37
N LEU A 361 7.73 -1.66 8.08
CA LEU A 361 7.40 -2.93 8.75
C LEU A 361 8.38 -3.21 9.88
N GLY A 362 7.91 -3.78 10.99
CA GLY A 362 8.79 -4.47 11.93
C GLY A 362 9.79 -3.61 12.72
N GLN A 363 9.67 -2.29 12.72
CA GLN A 363 9.97 -1.57 13.96
C GLN A 363 8.74 -1.81 14.82
N ASP A 364 8.87 -2.52 15.95
CA ASP A 364 7.82 -2.53 16.97
C ASP A 364 7.36 -1.08 17.11
N GLN A 365 6.09 -0.78 16.77
CA GLN A 365 5.55 0.53 17.08
C GLN A 365 5.86 0.71 18.56
N PRO A 366 6.70 1.67 18.94
CA PRO A 366 7.21 1.70 20.29
C PRO A 366 6.01 1.79 21.22
N GLU A 367 5.92 0.84 22.14
CA GLU A 367 4.91 0.87 23.19
C GLU A 367 5.37 1.88 24.22
N LEU A 368 4.54 2.88 24.45
CA LEU A 368 4.74 3.83 25.52
C LEU A 368 4.00 3.32 26.74
N ASP A 369 4.61 3.50 27.91
CA ASP A 369 3.94 3.25 29.16
C ASP A 369 2.73 4.19 29.30
N ASP A 370 1.64 3.65 29.84
CA ASP A 370 0.48 4.46 30.20
C ASP A 370 0.86 5.50 31.25
N VAL A 371 0.41 6.74 31.03
CA VAL A 371 0.64 7.83 31.98
C VAL A 371 -0.57 7.95 32.89
N VAL A 372 -0.35 7.76 34.19
CA VAL A 372 -1.39 7.93 35.21
C VAL A 372 -0.97 9.05 36.16
N ALA A 373 -1.84 10.05 36.32
CA ALA A 373 -1.60 11.14 37.27
C ALA A 373 -2.84 11.41 38.12
N ASP A 374 -2.59 11.86 39.35
CA ASP A 374 -3.64 12.23 40.28
C ASP A 374 -3.80 13.74 40.33
N MET A 375 -5.04 14.19 40.15
CA MET A 375 -5.43 15.59 40.23
C MET A 375 -6.25 15.82 41.49
N CYS A 376 -5.86 16.84 42.26
CA CYS A 376 -6.67 17.29 43.38
C CYS A 376 -8.00 17.87 42.88
N VAL A 377 -9.10 17.30 43.35
CA VAL A 377 -10.46 17.73 43.05
C VAL A 377 -11.22 18.04 44.34
N SER A 378 -12.27 18.84 44.23
CA SER A 378 -13.08 19.25 45.37
C SER A 378 -14.06 18.14 45.76
N ASP A 379 -14.05 17.76 47.04
CA ASP A 379 -14.98 16.79 47.63
C ASP A 379 -16.45 17.27 47.63
N THR A 380 -16.69 18.52 47.21
CA THR A 380 -18.03 19.14 47.17
C THR A 380 -18.51 19.43 45.73
N GLY A 381 -17.92 18.81 44.70
CA GLY A 381 -18.39 18.92 43.31
C GLY A 381 -18.17 20.28 42.65
N LYS A 382 -17.08 20.99 43.01
CA LYS A 382 -16.73 22.32 42.47
C LYS A 382 -15.35 22.37 41.82
N SER A 383 -14.97 21.33 41.07
CA SER A 383 -13.65 21.23 40.43
C SER A 383 -13.55 21.92 39.06
N LYS A 384 -14.58 22.70 38.68
CA LYS A 384 -14.61 23.38 37.38
C LYS A 384 -13.38 24.27 37.19
N ALA A 385 -12.77 24.19 36.01
CA ALA A 385 -11.54 24.90 35.65
C ALA A 385 -10.31 24.51 36.48
N GLY A 386 -10.35 23.43 37.27
CA GLY A 386 -9.14 22.84 37.80
C GLY A 386 -8.22 22.39 36.66
N VAL A 387 -6.92 22.59 36.85
CA VAL A 387 -5.90 22.31 35.83
C VAL A 387 -4.80 21.44 36.41
N ILE A 388 -4.42 20.41 35.66
CA ILE A 388 -3.20 19.62 35.90
C ILE A 388 -2.34 19.61 34.65
N ASP A 389 -1.03 19.78 34.83
CA ASP A 389 -0.02 19.56 33.80
C ASP A 389 0.83 18.36 34.15
N VAL A 390 0.99 17.45 33.19
CA VAL A 390 1.79 16.23 33.35
C VAL A 390 2.71 16.08 32.15
N LYS A 391 3.97 15.76 32.42
CA LYS A 391 4.92 15.40 31.36
C LYS A 391 4.55 14.07 30.74
N VAL A 392 4.55 14.02 29.40
CA VAL A 392 4.05 12.86 28.64
C VAL A 392 5.06 11.71 28.63
N LEU A 393 6.36 12.02 28.54
CA LEU A 393 7.43 11.02 28.45
C LEU A 393 8.67 11.53 29.18
N GLN A 394 9.30 10.69 29.98
CA GLN A 394 10.58 10.98 30.62
C GLN A 394 11.53 9.79 30.44
N ASN A 395 12.81 10.06 30.14
CA ASN A 395 13.87 9.04 30.04
C ASN A 395 13.59 7.84 29.12
N THR A 396 13.00 8.06 27.94
CA THR A 396 12.57 6.94 27.10
C THR A 396 13.68 6.26 26.31
N GLY A 397 14.93 6.74 26.34
CA GLY A 397 16.03 6.19 25.53
C GLY A 397 15.90 6.44 24.01
N TYR A 398 14.70 6.77 23.53
CA TYR A 398 14.35 7.09 22.15
C TYR A 398 14.53 8.58 21.82
N GLY A 399 14.80 8.89 20.55
CA GLY A 399 14.72 10.25 20.02
C GLY A 399 13.28 10.69 19.77
N ILE A 400 12.75 11.59 20.59
CA ILE A 400 11.34 12.01 20.52
C ILE A 400 11.15 13.16 19.53
N THR A 401 10.17 13.03 18.63
CA THR A 401 9.73 14.13 17.75
C THR A 401 8.46 14.78 18.30
N TRP A 402 8.60 15.70 19.26
CA TRP A 402 7.46 16.40 19.90
C TRP A 402 6.51 17.12 18.94
N GLY A 403 6.99 17.46 17.75
CA GLY A 403 6.17 18.05 16.69
C GLY A 403 5.03 17.14 16.22
N SER A 404 5.22 15.83 16.34
CA SER A 404 4.36 14.78 15.79
C SER A 404 3.20 14.38 16.70
N PHE A 405 3.19 14.82 17.97
CA PHE A 405 2.18 14.41 18.95
C PHE A 405 0.74 14.54 18.42
N MET A 406 -0.08 13.52 18.69
CA MET A 406 -1.48 13.49 18.32
C MET A 406 -2.37 12.81 19.37
N PHE A 407 -3.53 13.40 19.67
CA PHE A 407 -4.60 12.68 20.37
C PHE A 407 -5.33 11.73 19.42
N VAL A 408 -5.48 10.47 19.85
CA VAL A 408 -6.02 9.37 19.05
C VAL A 408 -7.09 8.58 19.81
N ASP A 409 -7.84 7.74 19.12
CA ASP A 409 -8.62 6.68 19.74
C ASP A 409 -7.74 5.46 20.07
N GLN A 410 -8.34 4.44 20.68
CA GLN A 410 -7.67 3.18 21.04
C GLN A 410 -7.07 2.42 19.84
N ASP A 411 -7.59 2.67 18.63
CA ASP A 411 -7.16 2.02 17.39
C ASP A 411 -6.11 2.87 16.65
N GLY A 412 -5.73 4.04 17.20
CA GLY A 412 -4.75 4.96 16.65
C GLY A 412 -5.29 5.93 15.60
N ASN A 413 -6.61 6.00 15.41
CA ASN A 413 -7.19 7.01 14.54
C ASN A 413 -7.22 8.36 15.25
N LYS A 414 -6.92 9.42 14.50
CA LYS A 414 -6.97 10.79 14.99
C LYS A 414 -8.37 11.16 15.49
N LEU A 415 -8.46 11.75 16.69
CA LEU A 415 -9.72 12.29 17.21
C LEU A 415 -10.12 13.59 16.50
N SER A 416 -11.42 13.84 16.39
CA SER A 416 -11.95 15.07 15.78
C SER A 416 -11.51 16.30 16.59
N GLY A 417 -10.74 17.19 15.98
CA GLY A 417 -10.15 18.35 16.64
C GLY A 417 -8.82 18.78 16.00
N GLY A 418 -8.06 19.58 16.73
CA GLY A 418 -6.67 19.87 16.38
C GLY A 418 -5.75 18.72 16.80
N ASP A 419 -4.56 18.63 16.20
CA ASP A 419 -3.59 17.55 16.51
C ASP A 419 -3.20 17.53 18.00
N ARG A 420 -3.24 18.70 18.65
CA ARG A 420 -2.75 18.93 20.01
C ARG A 420 -3.82 19.43 20.96
N GLU A 421 -5.07 19.47 20.52
CA GLU A 421 -6.19 19.93 21.34
C GLU A 421 -7.39 19.03 21.11
N TYR A 422 -7.91 18.47 22.19
CA TYR A 422 -9.11 17.64 22.18
C TYR A 422 -10.01 18.02 23.35
N GLU A 423 -11.31 18.02 23.13
CA GLU A 423 -12.28 18.36 24.17
C GLU A 423 -13.41 17.34 24.16
N ASN A 424 -13.74 16.82 25.35
CA ASN A 424 -14.86 15.90 25.54
C ASN A 424 -15.79 16.42 26.66
N SER A 425 -16.73 15.57 27.10
CA SER A 425 -17.67 15.92 28.17
C SER A 425 -17.00 16.14 29.53
N THR A 426 -15.80 15.58 29.74
CA THR A 426 -15.09 15.60 31.02
C THR A 426 -14.19 16.83 31.14
N GLY A 427 -13.50 17.18 30.05
CA GLY A 427 -12.59 18.32 30.05
C GLY A 427 -11.92 18.59 28.70
N LYS A 428 -11.04 19.59 28.72
CA LYS A 428 -10.17 19.97 27.61
C LYS A 428 -8.77 19.40 27.83
N TRP A 429 -8.20 18.80 26.80
CA TRP A 429 -6.85 18.25 26.73
C TRP A 429 -6.02 19.08 25.74
N GLU A 430 -4.84 19.49 26.16
CA GLU A 430 -3.95 20.33 25.36
C GLU A 430 -2.52 19.81 25.48
N PHE A 431 -1.80 19.69 24.37
CA PHE A 431 -0.39 19.30 24.39
C PHE A 431 0.52 20.46 23.99
N SER A 432 1.54 20.73 24.83
CA SER A 432 2.59 21.69 24.52
C SER A 432 3.89 20.98 24.13
N SER A 433 4.28 21.09 22.86
CA SER A 433 5.60 20.62 22.41
C SER A 433 6.77 21.41 22.98
N ALA A 434 6.53 22.61 23.51
CA ALA A 434 7.57 23.45 24.12
C ALA A 434 7.85 23.06 25.59
N TYR A 435 6.84 22.49 26.26
CA TYR A 435 6.95 22.06 27.66
C TYR A 435 6.91 20.54 27.83
N GLU A 436 6.62 19.80 26.75
CA GLU A 436 6.57 18.33 26.72
C GLU A 436 5.47 17.77 27.66
N GLU A 437 4.40 18.56 27.82
CA GLU A 437 3.35 18.36 28.83
C GLU A 437 1.96 18.29 28.16
N ILE A 438 1.11 17.42 28.69
CA ILE A 438 -0.35 17.45 28.49
C ILE A 438 -0.96 18.23 29.66
N THR A 439 -1.78 19.22 29.31
CA THR A 439 -2.64 19.96 30.23
C THR A 439 -4.05 19.42 30.14
N PHE A 440 -4.62 19.01 31.27
CA PHE A 440 -6.03 18.69 31.40
C PHE A 440 -6.75 19.78 32.19
N THR A 441 -7.81 20.34 31.62
CA THR A 441 -8.68 21.34 32.26
C THR A 441 -10.10 20.80 32.41
N VAL A 442 -10.59 20.73 33.64
CA VAL A 442 -11.95 20.25 33.95
C VAL A 442 -12.99 21.23 33.42
N LYS A 443 -13.90 20.76 32.57
CA LYS A 443 -14.92 21.62 31.93
C LYS A 443 -16.14 21.84 32.82
N ASP A 444 -16.60 20.79 33.50
CA ASP A 444 -17.80 20.78 34.32
C ASP A 444 -17.53 20.37 35.77
N GLY A 445 -18.26 20.94 36.72
CA GLY A 445 -18.01 20.79 38.17
C GLY A 445 -18.12 19.35 38.71
N GLY A 446 -18.60 18.41 37.90
CA GLY A 446 -18.82 17.02 38.27
C GLY A 446 -17.60 16.10 38.20
N PHE A 447 -16.37 16.61 38.04
CA PHE A 447 -15.16 15.80 38.21
C PHE A 447 -14.80 15.72 39.70
N GLU A 448 -15.23 14.64 40.33
CA GLU A 448 -15.19 14.39 41.78
C GLU A 448 -14.15 13.32 42.17
N PRO A 449 -13.78 13.20 43.46
CA PRO A 449 -12.91 12.12 43.90
C PRO A 449 -13.39 10.74 43.43
N GLY A 450 -12.49 9.96 42.82
CA GLY A 450 -12.77 8.65 42.22
C GLY A 450 -13.20 8.68 40.75
N ASN A 451 -13.39 9.86 40.14
CA ASN A 451 -13.61 9.96 38.70
C ASN A 451 -12.31 9.80 37.93
N GLN A 452 -12.43 9.36 36.67
CA GLN A 452 -11.32 9.18 35.75
C GLN A 452 -11.62 9.93 34.45
N ALA A 453 -10.58 10.59 33.93
CA ALA A 453 -10.59 11.17 32.60
C ALA A 453 -9.48 10.51 31.78
N ASP A 454 -9.88 9.88 30.68
CA ASP A 454 -9.00 9.09 29.84
C ASP A 454 -8.88 9.72 28.45
N ILE A 455 -7.68 9.67 27.90
CA ILE A 455 -7.39 10.00 26.50
C ILE A 455 -6.25 9.12 25.98
N TYR A 456 -6.29 8.74 24.71
CA TYR A 456 -5.14 8.08 24.08
C TYR A 456 -4.32 9.09 23.29
N TYR A 457 -3.02 8.87 23.24
CA TYR A 457 -2.11 9.66 22.43
C TYR A 457 -1.10 8.78 21.70
N SER A 458 -0.52 9.33 20.64
CA SER A 458 0.58 8.72 19.91
C SER A 458 1.58 9.79 19.47
N ILE A 459 2.85 9.42 19.39
CA ILE A 459 3.97 10.30 19.06
C ILE A 459 5.05 9.52 18.32
N GLU A 460 5.87 10.20 17.51
CA GLU A 460 7.00 9.57 16.82
C GLU A 460 8.24 9.51 17.70
N LEU A 461 8.80 8.31 17.76
CA LEU A 461 10.01 7.93 18.48
C LEU A 461 10.97 7.33 17.45
N ASP A 462 12.14 7.94 17.28
CA ASP A 462 13.13 7.57 16.27
C ASP A 462 12.54 7.47 14.84
N GLY A 463 11.56 8.33 14.54
CA GLY A 463 10.86 8.40 13.25
C GLY A 463 9.68 7.43 13.10
N VAL A 464 9.45 6.54 14.07
CA VAL A 464 8.35 5.57 14.06
C VAL A 464 7.24 6.00 15.00
N ARG A 465 5.99 5.95 14.53
CA ARG A 465 4.80 6.28 15.32
C ARG A 465 4.57 5.23 16.41
N SER A 466 4.42 5.63 17.67
CA SER A 466 4.10 4.75 18.79
C SER A 466 2.73 4.10 18.65
N LYS A 467 2.51 2.97 19.32
CA LYS A 467 1.14 2.49 19.58
C LYS A 467 0.37 3.55 20.39
N PRO A 468 -0.97 3.58 20.32
CA PRO A 468 -1.77 4.42 21.21
C PRO A 468 -1.47 4.07 22.67
N ALA A 469 -1.09 5.06 23.45
CA ALA A 469 -0.84 4.93 24.88
C ALA A 469 -1.92 5.67 25.66
N LEU A 470 -2.35 5.11 26.79
CA LEU A 470 -3.37 5.71 27.62
C LEU A 470 -2.76 6.80 28.48
N PHE A 471 -3.46 7.92 28.57
CA PHE A 471 -3.20 8.96 29.53
C PHE A 471 -4.46 9.13 30.40
N ARG A 472 -4.31 8.89 31.70
CA ARG A 472 -5.40 8.87 32.68
C ARG A 472 -5.16 9.86 33.81
N ILE A 473 -6.16 10.69 34.07
CA ILE A 473 -6.23 11.54 35.26
C ILE A 473 -7.22 10.95 36.25
N ASN A 474 -6.78 10.66 37.48
CA ASN A 474 -7.68 10.30 38.58
C ASN A 474 -7.99 11.54 39.43
N GLY A 475 -9.27 11.79 39.72
CA GLY A 475 -9.66 12.75 40.74
C GLY A 475 -9.39 12.19 42.14
N ILE A 476 -8.58 12.87 42.95
CA ILE A 476 -8.36 12.53 44.36
C ILE A 476 -8.83 13.64 45.30
N ALA A 477 -9.30 13.23 46.49
CA ALA A 477 -9.69 14.14 47.56
C ALA A 477 -8.44 14.74 48.23
N CYS A 478 -8.29 16.06 48.18
CA CYS A 478 -7.13 16.77 48.77
C CYS A 478 -7.47 17.62 49.99
N GLY A 479 -8.69 17.52 50.53
CA GLY A 479 -9.03 18.08 51.85
C GLY A 479 -9.20 19.60 51.93
N ALA A 480 -9.36 20.30 50.81
CA ALA A 480 -9.78 21.70 50.76
C ALA A 480 -10.65 21.95 49.52
N VAL A 481 -11.54 22.95 49.58
CA VAL A 481 -12.24 23.46 48.39
C VAL A 481 -11.17 23.88 47.39
N VAL A 482 -10.94 23.06 46.35
CA VAL A 482 -9.93 23.35 45.33
C VAL A 482 -10.33 24.68 44.69
N ASN A 483 -9.52 25.70 44.94
CA ASN A 483 -9.67 26.98 44.30
C ASN A 483 -9.47 26.75 42.79
N PRO A 484 -10.36 27.23 41.91
CA PRO A 484 -10.24 27.07 40.45
C PRO A 484 -8.97 27.70 39.85
N HIS A 485 -8.15 28.37 40.67
CA HIS A 485 -6.82 28.88 40.32
C HIS A 485 -5.65 27.96 40.74
N ILE A 486 -5.91 26.80 41.33
CA ILE A 486 -4.87 25.83 41.69
C ILE A 486 -4.46 25.06 40.43
N ARG A 487 -3.23 25.31 39.99
CA ARG A 487 -2.56 24.54 38.94
C ARG A 487 -1.67 23.52 39.64
N SER A 488 -2.06 22.25 39.61
CA SER A 488 -1.18 21.18 40.09
C SER A 488 -0.18 20.84 39.00
N ARG A 489 1.11 20.98 39.31
CA ARG A 489 2.19 20.48 38.46
C ARG A 489 2.80 19.25 39.13
N VAL A 490 2.85 18.14 38.41
CA VAL A 490 3.53 16.95 38.88
C VAL A 490 4.99 17.05 38.42
N GLU A 491 5.87 17.47 39.31
CA GLU A 491 7.32 17.26 39.20
C GLU A 491 7.68 16.10 40.13
N GLU A 492 8.49 15.15 39.66
CA GLU A 492 8.71 13.85 40.30
C GLU A 492 9.14 13.93 41.77
N LYS A 493 8.75 12.87 42.49
CA LYS A 493 9.27 12.47 43.79
C LYS A 493 10.44 11.50 43.62
#